data_AF-A0A973UT54-F1
#
_entry.id   AF-A0A973UT54-F1
#
_cell.length_a   1.000
_cell.length_b   1.000
_cell.length_c   1.000
_cell.angle_alpha   90.00
_cell.angle_beta   90.00
_cell.angle_gamma   90.00
#
_symmetry.space_group_name_H-M   'P 1'
#
loop_
_entity.id
_entity.type
_entity.pdbx_description
1 polymer ?
#
loop_
_entity_poly.entity_id
_entity_poly.type
_entity_poly.pdbx_seq_one_letter_code
_entity_poly.pdbx_strand_id
1 'polypeptide(L)'
;ENCHVRLGGYPGAFREALGVMTDELFPLLPGESVGLDGGGTGVLWSERVRLTGAEAVESYTTGPLAGVPAVTRNSLGQGATWYLATQPDAATLAVLLDRIRAEAGVAPVRATPEGVEAVLRRGTDADYLFVINHSGRDAEVTVPADATELLTGKPANGSVTVPAGDVAVVREPRGD
;
A
#
# COMPACT_ATOMS: atom_id res chain seq x y z
N GLU A 1 -22.48 -6.38 -19.11
CA GLU A 1 -21.47 -7.07 -18.29
C GLU A 1 -22.17 -8.28 -17.68
N ASN A 2 -21.81 -9.50 -18.10
CA ASN A 2 -22.69 -10.67 -17.93
C ASN A 2 -22.31 -11.57 -16.72
N CYS A 3 -21.37 -11.14 -15.86
CA CYS A 3 -20.88 -11.93 -14.72
C CYS A 3 -20.43 -13.37 -15.07
N HIS A 4 -19.96 -13.60 -16.30
CA HIS A 4 -19.50 -14.92 -16.73
C HIS A 4 -18.06 -15.17 -16.29
N VAL A 5 -17.83 -16.36 -15.73
CA VAL A 5 -16.49 -16.84 -15.37
C VAL A 5 -15.62 -17.01 -16.61
N ARG A 6 -14.38 -16.50 -16.56
CA ARG A 6 -13.36 -16.82 -17.55
C ARG A 6 -12.79 -18.21 -17.26
N LEU A 7 -13.12 -19.16 -18.13
CA LEU A 7 -12.64 -20.53 -18.03
C LEU A 7 -11.11 -20.62 -18.29
N GLY A 8 -10.51 -21.74 -17.91
CA GLY A 8 -9.08 -22.00 -18.12
C GLY A 8 -8.18 -21.75 -16.90
N GLY A 9 -8.77 -21.47 -15.72
CA GLY A 9 -8.06 -21.26 -14.47
C GLY A 9 -7.99 -19.79 -14.06
N TYR A 10 -8.04 -19.53 -12.76
CA TYR A 10 -7.99 -18.19 -12.20
C TYR A 10 -6.54 -17.69 -12.10
N PRO A 11 -6.27 -16.37 -12.09
CA PRO A 11 -7.20 -15.25 -12.23
C PRO A 11 -7.55 -14.91 -13.70
N GLY A 12 -7.73 -15.93 -14.55
CA GLY A 12 -8.30 -15.78 -15.89
C GLY A 12 -7.40 -14.98 -16.82
N ALA A 13 -7.87 -13.79 -17.21
CA ALA A 13 -7.15 -12.91 -18.14
C ALA A 13 -5.80 -12.41 -17.59
N PHE A 14 -5.59 -12.46 -16.27
CA PHE A 14 -4.37 -11.96 -15.63
C PHE A 14 -3.31 -13.04 -15.38
N ARG A 15 -3.56 -14.31 -15.74
CA ARG A 15 -2.62 -15.42 -15.46
C ARG A 15 -1.22 -15.18 -16.00
N GLU A 16 -1.11 -14.80 -17.27
CA GLU A 16 0.19 -14.56 -17.91
C GLU A 16 0.90 -13.36 -17.28
N ALA A 17 0.18 -12.28 -17.02
CA ALA A 17 0.75 -11.09 -16.42
C ALA A 17 1.23 -11.33 -14.99
N LEU A 18 0.43 -12.03 -14.18
CA LEU A 18 0.73 -12.32 -12.78
C LEU A 18 1.69 -13.51 -12.61
N GLY A 19 1.88 -14.34 -13.63
CA GLY A 19 2.72 -15.53 -13.55
C GLY A 19 2.21 -16.59 -12.58
N VAL A 20 0.90 -16.61 -12.31
CA VAL A 20 0.25 -17.54 -11.38
C VAL A 20 -1.02 -18.15 -11.96
N MET A 21 -1.38 -19.32 -11.42
CA MET A 21 -2.68 -19.94 -11.58
C MET A 21 -3.22 -20.36 -10.21
N THR A 22 -4.46 -20.00 -9.91
CA THR A 22 -5.21 -20.51 -8.76
C THR A 22 -6.39 -21.36 -9.24
N ASP A 23 -6.68 -22.42 -8.49
CA ASP A 23 -7.82 -23.30 -8.75
C ASP A 23 -8.86 -23.29 -7.64
N GLU A 24 -8.50 -22.89 -6.43
CA GLU A 24 -9.36 -23.01 -5.26
C GLU A 24 -9.03 -21.94 -4.20
N LEU A 25 -10.10 -21.34 -3.67
CA LEU A 25 -10.06 -20.39 -2.57
C LEU A 25 -10.50 -21.11 -1.29
N PHE A 26 -9.76 -20.91 -0.22
CA PHE A 26 -9.93 -21.53 1.10
C PHE A 26 -10.28 -20.43 2.11
N PRO A 27 -11.58 -20.19 2.37
CA PRO A 27 -12.01 -19.22 3.37
C PRO A 27 -11.47 -19.58 4.76
N LEU A 28 -11.11 -18.56 5.54
CA LEU A 28 -10.75 -18.70 6.95
C LEU A 28 -11.91 -18.19 7.80
N LEU A 29 -12.28 -18.94 8.84
CA LEU A 29 -13.33 -18.51 9.74
C LEU A 29 -12.89 -17.29 10.56
N PRO A 30 -13.83 -16.51 11.12
CA PRO A 30 -13.48 -15.41 12.01
C PRO A 30 -12.58 -15.87 13.17
N GLY A 31 -11.42 -15.24 13.31
CA GLY A 31 -10.41 -15.58 14.32
C GLY A 31 -9.39 -16.65 13.87
N GLU A 32 -9.58 -17.28 12.72
CA GLU A 32 -8.58 -18.17 12.13
C GLU A 32 -7.51 -17.38 11.36
N SER A 33 -6.31 -17.93 11.36
CA SER A 33 -5.18 -17.41 10.60
C SER A 33 -4.28 -18.54 10.11
N VAL A 34 -3.53 -18.27 9.06
CA VAL A 34 -2.45 -19.13 8.55
C VAL A 34 -1.13 -18.39 8.74
N GLY A 35 -0.07 -19.10 9.09
CA GLY A 35 1.26 -18.49 9.22
C GLY A 35 1.88 -18.23 7.84
N LEU A 36 2.75 -17.24 7.76
CA LEU A 36 3.58 -16.91 6.61
C LEU A 36 5.06 -17.09 6.99
N ASP A 37 5.90 -17.53 6.06
CA ASP A 37 7.33 -17.77 6.32
C ASP A 37 8.14 -16.47 6.54
N GLY A 38 7.58 -15.31 6.16
CA GLY A 38 8.03 -13.99 6.58
C GLY A 38 7.81 -13.67 8.06
N GLY A 39 7.15 -14.55 8.82
CA GLY A 39 6.84 -14.40 10.25
C GLY A 39 5.48 -13.78 10.56
N GLY A 40 4.77 -13.33 9.52
CA GLY A 40 3.41 -12.79 9.60
C GLY A 40 2.31 -13.86 9.57
N THR A 41 1.07 -13.39 9.43
CA THR A 41 -0.09 -14.25 9.24
C THR A 41 -0.99 -13.78 8.10
N GLY A 42 -1.68 -14.72 7.47
CA GLY A 42 -2.79 -14.48 6.54
C GLY A 42 -4.13 -14.70 7.24
N VAL A 43 -5.12 -13.87 6.93
CA VAL A 43 -6.48 -13.91 7.48
C VAL A 43 -7.53 -13.84 6.37
N LEU A 44 -8.80 -14.04 6.74
CA LEU A 44 -10.00 -13.97 5.89
C LEU A 44 -10.10 -15.05 4.79
N TRP A 45 -9.05 -15.26 4.00
CA TRP A 45 -8.96 -16.33 3.02
C TRP A 45 -7.50 -16.75 2.76
N SER A 46 -7.33 -17.90 2.14
CA SER A 46 -6.08 -18.36 1.53
C SER A 46 -6.39 -18.97 0.16
N GLU A 47 -5.41 -19.07 -0.73
CA GLU A 47 -5.62 -19.61 -2.08
C GLU A 47 -4.52 -20.59 -2.45
N ARG A 48 -4.90 -21.68 -3.13
CA ARG A 48 -3.91 -22.61 -3.67
C ARG A 48 -3.33 -22.07 -4.97
N VAL A 49 -2.22 -21.34 -4.83
CA VAL A 49 -1.48 -20.79 -5.97
C VAL A 49 -0.47 -21.80 -6.53
N ARG A 50 -0.47 -21.95 -7.85
CA ARG A 50 0.62 -22.54 -8.63
C ARG A 50 1.36 -21.44 -9.38
N LEU A 51 2.70 -21.48 -9.31
CA LEU A 51 3.56 -20.60 -10.09
C LEU A 51 3.63 -21.08 -11.54
N THR A 52 3.47 -20.17 -12.49
CA THR A 52 3.63 -20.43 -13.93
C THR A 52 4.71 -19.55 -14.57
N GLY A 53 5.38 -18.72 -13.77
CA GLY A 53 6.39 -17.76 -14.21
C GLY A 53 6.79 -16.78 -13.09
N ALA A 54 5.90 -16.58 -12.11
CA ALA A 54 6.20 -15.84 -10.90
C ALA A 54 7.15 -16.61 -9.96
N GLU A 55 7.80 -15.86 -9.08
CA GLU A 55 8.59 -16.35 -7.97
C GLU A 55 7.79 -16.23 -6.67
N ALA A 56 7.94 -17.21 -5.77
CA ALA A 56 7.41 -17.09 -4.42
C ALA A 56 8.24 -16.08 -3.62
N VAL A 57 7.55 -15.13 -2.98
CA VAL A 57 8.15 -14.17 -2.04
C VAL A 57 7.91 -14.64 -0.61
N GLU A 58 6.70 -15.12 -0.33
CA GLU A 58 6.33 -15.76 0.93
C GLU A 58 5.44 -16.97 0.66
N SER A 59 5.51 -17.98 1.53
CA SER A 59 4.69 -19.19 1.50
C SER A 59 3.95 -19.40 2.82
N TYR A 60 2.81 -20.09 2.76
CA TYR A 60 2.11 -20.47 3.99
C TYR A 60 2.96 -21.46 4.80
N THR A 61 2.95 -21.32 6.11
CA THR A 61 3.66 -22.24 7.04
C THR A 61 2.72 -23.14 7.82
N THR A 62 1.43 -22.80 7.88
CA THR A 62 0.40 -23.59 8.59
C THR A 62 -0.87 -23.76 7.76
N GLY A 63 -1.74 -24.64 8.21
CA GLY A 63 -3.01 -24.93 7.55
C GLY A 63 -2.87 -25.86 6.33
N PRO A 64 -3.97 -26.07 5.59
CA PRO A 64 -4.02 -27.03 4.47
C PRO A 64 -3.08 -26.71 3.30
N LEU A 65 -2.59 -25.47 3.22
CA LEU A 65 -1.77 -24.96 2.14
C LEU A 65 -0.31 -24.73 2.56
N ALA A 66 0.16 -25.32 3.67
CA ALA A 66 1.55 -25.20 4.09
C ALA A 66 2.53 -25.59 2.96
N GLY A 67 3.51 -24.73 2.69
CA GLY A 67 4.46 -24.84 1.58
C GLY A 67 3.98 -24.29 0.24
N VAL A 68 2.72 -23.86 0.13
CA VAL A 68 2.18 -23.21 -1.07
C VAL A 68 2.48 -21.70 -1.04
N PRO A 69 2.82 -21.06 -2.17
CA PRO A 69 3.07 -19.62 -2.20
C PRO A 69 1.85 -18.79 -1.76
N ALA A 70 2.09 -17.85 -0.86
CA ALA A 70 1.11 -16.91 -0.32
C ALA A 70 1.28 -15.50 -0.90
N VAL A 71 2.51 -15.11 -1.23
CA VAL A 71 2.84 -13.86 -1.92
C VAL A 71 3.78 -14.19 -3.06
N THR A 72 3.50 -13.68 -4.25
CA THR A 72 4.30 -13.94 -5.44
C THR A 72 4.64 -12.65 -6.18
N ARG A 73 5.75 -12.68 -6.92
CA ARG A 73 6.22 -11.59 -7.75
C ARG A 73 6.57 -12.12 -9.13
N ASN A 74 6.08 -11.49 -10.18
CA ASN A 74 6.43 -11.80 -11.57
C ASN A 74 7.06 -10.59 -12.24
N SER A 75 8.17 -10.79 -12.95
CA SER A 75 8.78 -9.75 -13.78
C SER A 75 8.22 -9.84 -15.20
N LEU A 76 7.70 -8.74 -15.73
CA LEU A 76 7.10 -8.68 -17.07
C LEU A 76 7.54 -7.41 -17.80
N GLY A 77 8.31 -7.58 -18.88
CA GLY A 77 8.90 -6.46 -19.59
C GLY A 77 9.83 -5.67 -18.68
N GLN A 78 9.54 -4.37 -18.53
CA GLN A 78 10.28 -3.47 -17.61
C GLN A 78 9.63 -3.33 -16.23
N GLY A 79 8.50 -4.01 -16.00
CA GLY A 79 7.73 -3.90 -14.76
C GLY A 79 7.74 -5.18 -13.92
N ALA A 80 7.00 -5.13 -12.82
CA ALA A 80 6.72 -6.28 -11.99
C ALA A 80 5.25 -6.28 -11.56
N THR A 81 4.71 -7.46 -11.31
CA THR A 81 3.39 -7.65 -10.71
C THR A 81 3.52 -8.43 -9.42
N TRP A 82 2.67 -8.11 -8.46
CA TRP A 82 2.59 -8.77 -7.16
C TRP A 82 1.21 -9.41 -7.00
N TYR A 83 1.16 -10.64 -6.49
CA TYR A 83 -0.09 -11.34 -6.19
C TYR A 83 -0.07 -11.83 -4.74
N LEU A 84 -1.10 -11.45 -3.99
CA LEU A 84 -1.31 -11.86 -2.61
C LEU A 84 -2.46 -12.88 -2.61
N ALA A 85 -2.16 -14.12 -2.26
CA ALA A 85 -3.09 -15.24 -2.21
C ALA A 85 -3.90 -15.29 -0.90
N THR A 86 -3.77 -14.28 -0.05
CA THR A 86 -4.42 -14.15 1.25
C THR A 86 -4.50 -12.66 1.61
N GLN A 87 -5.17 -12.31 2.69
CA GLN A 87 -5.03 -11.00 3.32
C GLN A 87 -3.94 -11.08 4.41
N PRO A 88 -2.75 -10.51 4.21
CA PRO A 88 -1.76 -10.45 5.27
C PRO A 88 -2.26 -9.61 6.45
N ASP A 89 -1.74 -9.88 7.65
CA ASP A 89 -1.89 -8.98 8.77
C ASP A 89 -1.31 -7.58 8.45
N ALA A 90 -1.74 -6.58 9.22
CA ALA A 90 -1.41 -5.18 8.92
C ALA A 90 0.10 -4.90 8.91
N ALA A 91 0.88 -5.55 9.76
CA ALA A 91 2.33 -5.33 9.81
C ALA A 91 3.02 -5.93 8.58
N THR A 92 2.65 -7.16 8.22
CA THR A 92 3.14 -7.83 7.01
C THR A 92 2.75 -7.05 5.75
N LEU A 93 1.50 -6.60 5.66
CA LEU A 93 1.04 -5.78 4.54
C LEU A 93 1.82 -4.46 4.42
N ALA A 94 2.10 -3.80 5.54
CA ALA A 94 2.89 -2.56 5.55
C ALA A 94 4.32 -2.80 5.01
N VAL A 95 4.99 -3.86 5.45
CA VAL A 95 6.33 -4.24 4.95
C VAL A 95 6.30 -4.55 3.44
N LEU A 96 5.27 -5.27 2.97
CA LEU A 96 5.10 -5.58 1.55
C LEU A 96 4.87 -4.32 0.71
N LEU A 97 3.98 -3.42 1.14
CA LEU A 97 3.71 -2.16 0.44
C LEU A 97 4.94 -1.24 0.43
N ASP A 98 5.72 -1.21 1.52
CA ASP A 98 6.97 -0.48 1.60
C ASP A 98 8.03 -1.00 0.62
N ARG A 99 8.10 -2.32 0.43
CA ARG A 99 8.94 -2.92 -0.61
C ARG A 99 8.44 -2.60 -2.01
N ILE A 100 7.13 -2.76 -2.26
CA ILE A 100 6.53 -2.50 -3.57
C ILE A 100 6.73 -1.05 -4.00
N ARG A 101 6.51 -0.07 -3.11
CA ARG A 101 6.73 1.35 -3.42
C ARG A 101 8.20 1.64 -3.72
N ALA A 102 9.13 1.02 -2.98
CA ALA A 102 10.56 1.24 -3.14
C ALA A 102 11.04 0.69 -4.50
N GLU A 103 10.60 -0.53 -4.87
CA GLU A 103 10.88 -1.12 -6.18
C GLU A 103 10.27 -0.30 -7.33
N ALA A 104 9.10 0.31 -7.12
CA ALA A 104 8.44 1.17 -8.09
C ALA A 104 9.01 2.61 -8.16
N GLY A 105 9.96 2.97 -7.29
CA GLY A 105 10.50 4.34 -7.21
C GLY A 105 9.48 5.38 -6.73
N VAL A 106 8.43 4.96 -5.99
CA VAL A 106 7.39 5.84 -5.46
C VAL A 106 7.79 6.32 -4.08
N ALA A 107 7.95 7.64 -3.94
CA ALA A 107 8.25 8.30 -2.68
C ALA A 107 6.98 8.91 -2.03
N PRO A 108 6.89 8.95 -0.70
CA PRO A 108 5.89 9.76 -0.01
C PRO A 108 5.96 11.23 -0.44
N VAL A 109 4.81 11.89 -0.51
CA VAL A 109 4.75 13.33 -0.82
C VAL A 109 5.33 14.20 0.30
N ARG A 110 5.32 13.67 1.53
CA ARG A 110 5.91 14.29 2.72
C ARG A 110 6.20 13.23 3.77
N ALA A 111 7.26 13.41 4.55
CA ALA A 111 7.44 12.66 5.78
C ALA A 111 6.52 13.23 6.86
N THR A 112 5.77 12.37 7.54
CA THR A 112 4.82 12.77 8.57
C THR A 112 4.96 11.90 9.82
N PRO A 113 4.62 12.43 11.01
CA PRO A 113 4.44 11.61 12.20
C PRO A 113 3.34 10.57 12.03
N GLU A 114 3.36 9.52 12.85
CA GLU A 114 2.28 8.53 12.91
C GLU A 114 0.93 9.20 13.21
N GLY A 115 -0.11 8.79 12.47
CA GLY A 115 -1.46 9.35 12.58
C GLY A 115 -1.65 10.66 11.81
N VAL A 116 -0.64 11.15 11.09
CA VAL A 116 -0.73 12.37 10.27
C VAL A 116 -0.69 12.01 8.79
N GLU A 117 -1.77 12.36 8.09
CA GLU A 117 -1.93 12.15 6.66
C GLU A 117 -1.45 13.39 5.88
N ALA A 118 -0.73 13.16 4.78
CA ALA A 118 -0.30 14.20 3.85
C ALA A 118 -0.77 13.90 2.42
N VAL A 119 -1.48 14.84 1.82
CA VAL A 119 -1.95 14.76 0.42
C VAL A 119 -1.49 15.99 -0.33
N LEU A 120 -0.78 15.80 -1.45
CA LEU A 120 -0.29 16.88 -2.29
C LEU A 120 -1.15 17.01 -3.55
N ARG A 121 -1.79 18.16 -3.74
CA ARG A 121 -2.47 18.53 -4.98
C ARG A 121 -1.60 19.50 -5.76
N ARG A 122 -1.38 19.20 -7.04
CA ARG A 122 -0.54 20.01 -7.92
C ARG A 122 -1.37 20.99 -8.73
N GLY A 123 -1.10 22.29 -8.58
CA GLY A 123 -1.69 23.37 -9.37
C GLY A 123 -0.75 23.84 -10.49
N THR A 124 -1.19 24.85 -11.25
CA THR A 124 -0.34 25.50 -12.27
C THR A 124 0.75 26.35 -11.61
N ASP A 125 0.38 27.13 -10.59
CA ASP A 125 1.25 28.18 -10.02
C ASP A 125 1.84 27.78 -8.65
N ALA A 126 1.30 26.73 -8.03
CA ALA A 126 1.71 26.25 -6.71
C ALA A 126 1.23 24.82 -6.46
N ASP A 127 1.86 24.19 -5.49
CA ASP A 127 1.40 22.94 -4.89
C ASP A 127 0.67 23.20 -3.58
N TYR A 128 -0.28 22.31 -3.25
CA TYR A 128 -1.15 22.43 -2.09
C TYR A 128 -1.04 21.15 -1.27
N LEU A 129 -0.35 21.25 -0.14
CA LEU A 129 -0.18 20.16 0.82
C LEU A 129 -1.31 20.24 1.86
N PHE A 130 -2.16 19.23 1.87
CA PHE A 130 -3.16 19.00 2.91
C PHE A 130 -2.53 18.13 3.98
N VAL A 131 -2.50 18.62 5.20
CA VAL A 131 -1.98 17.89 6.37
C VAL A 131 -3.15 17.69 7.33
N ILE A 132 -3.53 16.44 7.57
CA ILE A 132 -4.68 16.06 8.39
C ILE A 132 -4.16 15.27 9.58
N ASN A 133 -4.36 15.80 10.79
CA ASN A 133 -3.89 15.16 12.01
C ASN A 133 -5.01 14.33 12.65
N HIS A 134 -5.00 13.02 12.37
CA HIS A 134 -5.93 12.07 12.97
C HIS A 134 -5.49 11.61 14.38
N SER A 135 -4.33 12.08 14.85
CA SER A 135 -3.79 11.71 16.15
C SER A 135 -4.36 12.57 17.29
N GLY A 136 -4.18 12.11 18.53
CA GLY A 136 -4.54 12.85 19.74
C GLY A 136 -3.45 13.82 20.24
N ARG A 137 -2.45 14.14 19.42
CA ARG A 137 -1.32 15.02 19.79
C ARG A 137 -1.02 16.00 18.67
N ASP A 138 -0.47 17.16 19.01
CA ASP A 138 -0.01 18.12 18.02
C ASP A 138 1.10 17.51 17.18
N ALA A 139 1.05 17.79 15.88
CA ALA A 139 2.00 17.31 14.90
C ALA A 139 2.76 18.48 14.27
N GLU A 140 4.01 18.24 13.90
CA GLU A 140 4.80 19.19 13.12
C GLU A 140 5.21 18.54 11.79
N VAL A 141 5.02 19.27 10.69
CA VAL A 141 5.36 18.81 9.34
C VAL A 141 6.23 19.87 8.67
N THR A 142 7.38 19.46 8.15
CA THR A 142 8.32 20.34 7.43
C THR A 142 7.75 20.77 6.08
N VAL A 143 7.84 22.05 5.76
CA VAL A 143 7.39 22.66 4.50
C VAL A 143 8.43 23.66 3.99
N PRO A 144 8.39 24.09 2.72
CA PRO A 144 9.26 25.15 2.22
C PRO A 144 9.15 26.44 3.08
N ALA A 145 10.25 27.18 3.17
CA ALA A 145 10.31 28.40 3.99
C ALA A 145 9.37 29.51 3.50
N ASP A 146 9.15 29.57 2.19
CA ASP A 146 8.25 30.50 1.49
C ASP A 146 6.80 29.99 1.39
N ALA A 147 6.50 28.84 2.01
CA ALA A 147 5.15 28.31 2.03
C ALA A 147 4.21 29.12 2.93
N THR A 148 2.92 29.13 2.60
CA THR A 148 1.88 29.84 3.35
C THR A 148 0.81 28.86 3.81
N GLU A 149 0.47 28.89 5.09
CA GLU A 149 -0.64 28.12 5.66
C GLU A 149 -1.95 28.89 5.43
N LEU A 150 -2.81 28.34 4.57
CA LEU A 150 -3.94 29.06 3.96
C LEU A 150 -5.12 29.27 4.89
N LEU A 151 -5.28 28.47 5.96
CA LEU A 151 -6.43 28.62 6.87
C LEU A 151 -6.22 29.77 7.85
N THR A 152 -4.97 30.01 8.27
CA THR A 152 -4.62 31.18 9.10
C THR A 152 -4.06 32.36 8.32
N GLY A 153 -3.61 32.14 7.07
CA GLY A 153 -2.95 33.15 6.25
C GLY A 153 -1.50 33.46 6.67
N LYS A 154 -0.92 32.68 7.58
CA LYS A 154 0.44 32.91 8.10
C LYS A 154 1.51 32.23 7.24
N PRO A 155 2.71 32.82 7.12
CA PRO A 155 3.85 32.12 6.54
C PRO A 155 4.22 30.92 7.42
N ALA A 156 4.54 29.79 6.80
CA ALA A 156 4.91 28.57 7.51
C ALA A 156 6.37 28.58 7.98
N ASN A 157 7.26 29.31 7.30
CA ASN A 157 8.66 29.50 7.72
C ASN A 157 9.43 28.19 7.99
N GLY A 158 9.15 27.12 7.24
CA GLY A 158 9.88 25.85 7.33
C GLY A 158 9.10 24.70 7.99
N SER A 159 8.05 25.00 8.76
CA SER A 159 7.20 23.95 9.34
C SER A 159 5.77 24.43 9.58
N VAL A 160 4.83 23.49 9.63
CA VAL A 160 3.46 23.74 10.06
C VAL A 160 3.13 22.85 11.25
N THR A 161 2.64 23.46 12.32
CA THR A 161 2.07 22.73 13.46
C THR A 161 0.58 22.51 13.20
N VAL A 162 0.14 21.26 13.27
CA VAL A 162 -1.27 20.86 13.13
C VAL A 162 -1.73 20.29 14.45
N PRO A 163 -2.62 20.98 15.19
CA PRO A 163 -3.13 20.47 16.46
C PRO A 163 -3.82 19.11 16.34
N ALA A 164 -3.98 18.42 17.46
CA ALA A 164 -4.72 17.16 17.51
C ALA A 164 -6.14 17.29 16.91
N GLY A 165 -6.48 16.46 15.93
CA GLY A 165 -7.79 16.47 15.26
C GLY A 165 -8.00 17.58 14.23
N ASP A 166 -7.01 18.45 14.02
CA ASP A 166 -7.10 19.59 13.09
C ASP A 166 -6.48 19.29 11.71
N VAL A 167 -6.63 20.28 10.82
CA VAL A 167 -6.13 20.26 9.44
C VAL A 167 -5.35 21.54 9.16
N ALA A 168 -4.28 21.43 8.38
CA ALA A 168 -3.64 22.57 7.72
C ALA A 168 -3.64 22.38 6.19
N VAL A 169 -3.75 23.49 5.47
CA VAL A 169 -3.59 23.53 4.01
C VAL A 169 -2.44 24.47 3.69
N VAL A 170 -1.36 23.94 3.15
CA VAL A 170 -0.13 24.70 2.88
C VAL A 170 0.02 24.90 1.38
N ARG A 171 0.10 26.16 0.95
CA ARG A 171 0.49 26.54 -0.41
C ARG A 171 2.01 26.59 -0.48
N GLU A 172 2.59 25.73 -1.30
CA GLU A 172 4.01 25.67 -1.62
C GLU A 172 4.23 26.30 -3.01
N PRO A 173 4.83 27.50 -3.11
CA PRO A 173 5.18 28.08 -4.40
C PRO A 173 6.08 27.12 -5.20
N ARG A 174 5.85 27.00 -6.50
CA ARG A 174 6.86 26.39 -7.37
C ARG A 174 7.84 27.49 -7.74
N GLY A 175 9.12 27.29 -7.44
CA GLY A 175 10.16 28.13 -8.03
C GLY A 175 10.11 28.01 -9.56
N ASP A 176 10.39 29.12 -10.25
CA ASP A 176 10.64 29.12 -11.70
C ASP A 176 11.88 28.27 -12.06
#